data_AF-A0A3B0PJC2-F1
#
_entry.id   AF-A0A3B0PJC2-F1
#
_cell.length_a   1.000
_cell.length_b   1.000
_cell.length_c   1.000
_cell.angle_alpha   90.00
_cell.angle_beta   90.00
_cell.angle_gamma   90.00
#
_symmetry.space_group_name_H-M   'P 1'
#
loop_
_entity.id
_entity.type
_entity.pdbx_description
1 polymer ?
#
loop_
_entity_poly.entity_id
_entity_poly.type
_entity_poly.pdbx_seq_one_letter_code
_entity_poly.pdbx_strand_id
1 'polypeptide(L)' 'MIHKHFGDEGLDLHGGGMDLTFPHHENENIQYFSITGKPITKKW' A
#
# COMPACT_ATOMS: atom_id res chain seq x y z
N MET A 1 -1.28 8.54 3.79
CA MET A 1 0.15 8.85 4.05
C MET A 1 1.03 8.50 2.86
N ILE A 2 0.96 7.27 2.34
CA ILE A 2 1.86 6.77 1.30
C ILE A 2 1.81 7.61 0.01
N HIS A 3 0.64 7.80 -0.60
CA HIS A 3 0.50 8.63 -1.81
C HIS A 3 1.06 10.06 -1.65
N LYS A 4 0.88 10.67 -0.47
CA LYS A 4 1.40 12.01 -0.17
C LYS A 4 2.93 12.09 -0.22
N HIS A 5 3.64 11.02 0.16
CA HIS A 5 5.11 11.01 0.26
C HIS A 5 5.80 10.34 -0.93
N PHE A 6 5.13 9.41 -1.59
CA PHE A 6 5.71 8.58 -2.66
C PHE A 6 5.00 8.75 -4.01
N GLY A 7 3.93 9.55 -4.07
CA GLY A 7 3.14 9.77 -5.28
C GLY A 7 2.52 8.48 -5.79
N ASP A 8 2.40 8.37 -7.11
CA ASP A 8 1.83 7.22 -7.80
C ASP A 8 2.81 6.03 -7.94
N GLU A 9 4.10 6.24 -7.64
CA GLU A 9 5.13 5.19 -7.68
C GLU A 9 5.01 4.20 -6.52
N GLY A 10 4.45 4.62 -5.39
CA GLY A 10 4.24 3.76 -4.23
C GLY A 10 5.55 3.37 -3.53
N LEU A 11 5.53 2.20 -2.88
CA LEU A 11 6.66 1.71 -2.07
C LEU A 11 7.39 0.56 -2.76
N ASP A 12 8.70 0.47 -2.58
CA ASP A 12 9.43 -0.74 -2.95
C ASP A 12 9.17 -1.88 -1.94
N LEU A 13 9.08 -1.57 -0.65
CA LEU A 13 8.80 -2.49 0.47
C LEU A 13 7.74 -1.89 1.41
N HIS A 14 6.73 -2.67 1.77
CA HIS A 14 5.70 -2.30 2.75
C HIS A 14 5.52 -3.42 3.78
N GLY A 15 6.25 -3.32 4.91
CA GLY A 15 6.17 -4.29 5.99
C GLY A 15 5.23 -3.88 7.13
N GLY A 16 4.91 -4.85 7.98
CA GLY A 16 4.11 -4.68 9.19
C GLY A 16 4.04 -5.98 9.99
N GLY A 17 3.30 -5.97 11.10
CA GLY A 17 2.98 -7.21 11.84
C GLY A 17 2.19 -8.20 10.97
N MET A 18 2.31 -9.50 11.23
CA MET A 18 1.58 -10.52 10.47
C MET A 18 0.06 -10.34 10.56
N ASP A 19 -0.42 -9.87 11.71
CA ASP A 19 -1.81 -9.49 11.98
C ASP A 19 -2.31 -8.35 11.08
N LEU A 20 -1.40 -7.52 10.56
CA LEU A 20 -1.74 -6.41 9.67
C LEU A 20 -2.00 -6.86 8.22
N THR A 21 -1.62 -8.09 7.85
CA THR A 21 -1.89 -8.63 6.51
C THR A 21 -3.36 -8.46 6.12
N PHE A 22 -4.27 -8.73 7.05
CA PHE A 22 -5.70 -8.51 6.86
C PHE A 22 -6.37 -8.04 8.16
N PRO A 23 -7.24 -7.00 8.11
CA PRO A 23 -7.67 -6.27 6.92
C PRO A 23 -6.77 -5.08 6.57
N HIS A 24 -5.77 -4.74 7.39
CA HIS A 24 -5.08 -3.46 7.33
C HIS A 24 -4.34 -3.23 6.01
N HIS A 25 -3.34 -4.05 5.67
CA HIS A 25 -2.57 -3.92 4.41
C HIS A 25 -3.45 -4.07 3.17
N GLU A 26 -4.44 -4.96 3.20
CA GLU A 26 -5.42 -5.11 2.11
C GLU A 26 -6.22 -3.81 1.89
N ASN A 27 -6.70 -3.20 2.98
CA ASN A 27 -7.42 -1.92 2.92
C ASN A 27 -6.52 -0.78 2.45
N GLU A 28 -5.25 -0.74 2.87
CA GLU A 28 -4.33 0.28 2.39
C GLU A 28 -4.03 0.12 0.90
N ASN A 29 -3.85 -1.12 0.44
CA ASN A 29 -3.68 -1.42 -0.98
C ASN A 29 -4.90 -1.01 -1.81
N ILE A 30 -6.11 -1.32 -1.36
CA ILE A 30 -7.33 -0.98 -2.12
C ILE A 30 -7.57 0.53 -2.15
N GLN A 31 -7.29 1.25 -1.06
CA GLN A 31 -7.39 2.70 -1.02
C GLN A 31 -6.41 3.33 -2.00
N TYR A 32 -5.15 2.89 -2.00
CA TYR A 32 -4.14 3.38 -2.94
C TYR A 32 -4.49 3.03 -4.39
N PHE A 33 -4.87 1.79 -4.66
CA PHE A 33 -5.25 1.32 -5.98
C PHE A 33 -6.45 2.09 -6.55
N SER A 34 -7.43 2.45 -5.71
CA SER A 34 -8.60 3.22 -6.13
C SER A 34 -8.25 4.61 -6.70
N ILE A 35 -7.11 5.17 -6.31
CA ILE A 35 -6.63 6.48 -6.73
C ILE A 35 -5.65 6.36 -7.90
N THR A 36 -4.75 5.38 -7.87
CA THR A 36 -3.61 5.30 -8.80
C THR A 36 -3.76 4.24 -9.90
N GLY A 37 -4.67 3.28 -9.73
CA GLY A 37 -4.79 2.10 -10.59
C GLY A 37 -3.60 1.12 -10.50
N LYS A 38 -2.72 1.28 -9.50
CA LYS A 38 -1.52 0.46 -9.29
C LYS A 38 -1.48 -0.07 -7.86
N PRO A 39 -0.84 -1.23 -7.59
CA PRO A 39 -0.60 -1.71 -6.23
C PRO A 39 0.19 -0.69 -5.39
N ILE A 40 -0.02 -0.66 -4.08
CA ILE A 40 0.68 0.26 -3.17
C ILE A 40 2.16 -0.04 -3.01
N THR A 41 2.56 -1.30 -3.22
CA THR A 41 3.94 -1.73 -3.08
C THR A 41 4.31 -2.83 -4.08
N LYS A 42 5.62 -2.97 -4.35
CA LYS A 42 6.19 -4.09 -5.11
C LYS A 42 6.38 -5.35 -4.25
N LYS A 43 6.58 -5.19 -2.93
CA LYS A 43 6.83 -6.27 -1.97
C LYS A 43 6.26 -5.93 -0.59
N TRP A 44 5.50 -6.87 -0.02
CA TRP A 44 5.01 -6.83 1.36
C TRP A 44 6.05 -7.40 2.33
#